data_AF-A0A067DYB2-F1
#
_entry.id   AF-A0A067DYB2-F1
#
_cell.length_a   1.000
_cell.length_b   1.000
_cell.length_c   1.000
_cell.angle_alpha   90.00
_cell.angle_beta   90.00
_cell.angle_gamma   90.00
#
_symmetry.space_group_name_H-M   'P 1'
#
loop_
_entity.id
_entity.type
_entity.pdbx_description
1 polymer ?
#
loop_
_entity_poly.entity_id
_entity_poly.type
_entity_poly.pdbx_seq_one_letter_code
_entity_poly.pdbx_strand_id
1 'polypeptide(L)'
;MNFCYLQGDKNLTGVTHVIVDEVHERSLLGDFLLIVLKDLLEKQSAHDTPKLKVILMSATVDSNLFSRYFGDCPVITAEGRTHPVTTYFLEDVYESINYRLALDSAAAIRYEASSKSGPVNNRRGKKNLVLSGWGDDSLLSEEYINPYYDPSDYGSYSEQTRQNLKRLNEDVIDYDLLEDLVCHVDETCGEGAILVFLPGVAEIHILLDRLAASYRFGGPSSDWLLALHSSVASVDQKKVFLRPPEKIRK
;
A
#
# COMPACT_ATOMS: atom_id res chain seq x y z
N MET A 1 -15.15 21.71 0.95
CA MET A 1 -15.24 23.17 0.70
C MET A 1 -13.89 23.62 0.17
N ASN A 2 -13.81 24.19 -1.05
CA ASN A 2 -12.53 24.64 -1.58
C ASN A 2 -12.07 25.90 -0.82
N PHE A 3 -10.79 25.96 -0.42
CA PHE A 3 -10.20 27.13 0.25
C PHE A 3 -10.43 28.45 -0.50
N CYS A 4 -10.59 28.40 -1.82
CA CYS A 4 -11.00 29.55 -2.65
C CYS A 4 -12.30 30.22 -2.18
N TYR A 5 -13.23 29.48 -1.57
CA TYR A 5 -14.50 30.04 -1.10
C TYR A 5 -14.32 30.97 0.11
N LEU A 6 -13.41 30.60 1.03
CA LEU A 6 -13.05 31.42 2.19
C LEU A 6 -12.28 32.70 1.81
N GLN A 7 -11.66 32.72 0.63
CA GLN A 7 -10.97 33.91 0.10
C GLN A 7 -11.97 34.98 -0.37
N GLY A 8 -13.15 34.57 -0.86
CA GLY A 8 -14.21 35.47 -1.29
C GLY A 8 -15.17 35.89 -0.18
N ASP A 9 -15.54 34.97 0.70
CA ASP A 9 -16.41 35.24 1.84
C ASP A 9 -15.83 34.65 3.13
N LYS A 10 -15.21 35.51 3.93
CA LYS A 10 -14.57 35.13 5.20
C LYS A 10 -15.57 34.72 6.28
N ASN A 11 -16.83 35.10 6.14
CA ASN A 11 -17.86 34.85 7.15
C ASN A 11 -18.81 33.70 6.77
N LEU A 12 -18.61 33.09 5.60
CA LEU A 12 -19.46 32.02 5.06
C LEU A 12 -20.95 32.40 5.08
N THR A 13 -21.26 33.64 4.68
CA THR A 13 -22.62 34.16 4.66
C THR A 13 -23.53 33.29 3.79
N GLY A 14 -24.69 32.93 4.33
CA GLY A 14 -25.64 32.01 3.68
C GLY A 14 -25.36 30.51 3.89
N VAL A 15 -24.22 30.13 4.48
CA VAL A 15 -23.94 28.74 4.86
C VAL A 15 -24.42 28.49 6.29
N THR A 16 -25.25 27.47 6.48
CA THR A 16 -25.76 27.10 7.82
C THR A 16 -24.98 25.95 8.45
N HIS A 17 -24.44 25.04 7.63
CA HIS A 17 -23.72 23.85 8.06
C HIS A 17 -22.48 23.63 7.21
N VAL A 18 -21.36 23.34 7.86
CA VAL A 18 -20.11 22.88 7.23
C VAL A 18 -19.83 21.49 7.73
N ILE A 19 -19.65 20.55 6.79
CA ILE A 19 -19.23 19.19 7.09
C ILE A 19 -17.77 19.04 6.66
N VAL A 20 -16.92 18.64 7.59
CA VAL A 20 -15.52 18.30 7.32
C VAL A 20 -15.39 16.80 7.45
N ASP A 21 -15.16 16.15 6.31
CA ASP A 21 -15.00 14.70 6.23
C ASP A 21 -13.53 14.29 6.36
N GLU A 22 -13.29 13.04 6.73
CA GLU A 22 -11.97 12.43 6.83
C GLU A 22 -10.95 13.22 7.67
N VAL A 23 -11.38 13.83 8.77
CA VAL A 23 -10.48 14.62 9.63
C VAL A 23 -9.32 13.80 10.21
N HIS A 24 -9.47 12.47 10.23
CA HIS A 24 -8.47 11.53 10.71
C HIS A 24 -7.23 11.41 9.79
N GLU A 25 -7.30 11.84 8.53
CA GLU A 25 -6.14 11.86 7.63
C GLU A 25 -5.11 12.93 8.01
N ARG A 26 -5.47 13.87 8.91
CA ARG A 26 -4.57 14.92 9.44
C ARG A 26 -3.85 15.71 8.33
N SER A 27 -4.55 15.95 7.21
CA SER A 27 -3.97 16.71 6.10
C SER A 27 -3.66 18.15 6.51
N LEU A 28 -2.58 18.74 5.98
CA LEU A 28 -2.17 20.11 6.31
C LEU A 28 -3.31 21.11 6.05
N LEU A 29 -3.98 20.97 4.90
CA LEU A 29 -5.12 21.80 4.53
C LEU A 29 -6.33 21.52 5.44
N GLY A 30 -6.61 20.26 5.79
CA GLY A 30 -7.66 19.92 6.75
C GLY A 30 -7.44 20.60 8.10
N ASP A 31 -6.25 20.50 8.66
CA ASP A 31 -5.89 21.10 9.94
C ASP A 31 -6.00 22.63 9.92
N PHE A 32 -5.52 23.28 8.85
CA PHE A 32 -5.70 24.74 8.67
C PHE A 32 -7.17 25.13 8.60
N LEU A 33 -8.01 24.34 7.91
CA LEU A 33 -9.45 24.58 7.84
C LEU A 33 -10.08 24.49 9.25
N LEU A 34 -9.69 23.51 10.06
CA LEU A 34 -10.19 23.34 11.43
C LEU A 34 -9.85 24.55 12.32
N ILE A 35 -8.64 25.10 12.20
CA ILE A 35 -8.24 26.32 12.91
C ILE A 35 -9.15 27.49 12.53
N VAL A 36 -9.35 27.72 11.22
CA VAL A 36 -10.20 28.81 10.72
C VAL A 36 -11.65 28.62 11.16
N LEU A 37 -12.18 27.40 11.11
CA LEU A 37 -13.54 27.11 11.55
C LEU A 37 -13.73 27.35 13.06
N LYS A 38 -12.76 26.96 13.89
CA LYS A 38 -12.80 27.22 15.33
C LYS A 38 -12.83 28.72 15.62
N ASP A 39 -11.94 29.50 15.00
CA ASP A 39 -11.90 30.96 15.14
C ASP A 39 -13.21 31.62 14.69
N LEU A 40 -13.85 31.10 13.64
CA LEU A 40 -15.14 31.61 13.15
C LEU A 40 -16.29 31.30 14.12
N LEU A 41 -16.33 30.08 14.67
CA LEU A 41 -17.33 29.69 15.68
C LEU A 41 -17.23 30.57 16.93
N GLU A 42 -16.01 30.84 17.42
CA GLU A 42 -15.78 31.71 18.58
C GLU A 42 -16.23 33.16 18.30
N LYS A 43 -15.91 33.71 17.12
CA LYS A 43 -16.32 35.07 16.73
C LYS A 43 -17.83 35.21 16.56
N GLN A 44 -18.48 34.24 15.91
CA GLN A 44 -19.93 34.26 15.71
C GLN A 44 -20.70 34.01 17.00
N SER A 45 -20.10 33.36 18.00
CA SER A 45 -20.72 33.18 19.32
C SER A 45 -20.96 34.50 20.06
N ALA A 46 -20.26 35.58 19.69
CA ALA A 46 -20.37 36.91 20.29
C ALA A 46 -21.38 37.85 19.60
N HIS A 47 -22.03 37.43 18.50
CA HIS A 47 -22.97 38.26 17.74
C HIS A 47 -24.32 37.56 17.57
N ASP A 48 -25.40 38.34 17.44
CA ASP A 48 -26.78 37.86 17.28
C ASP A 48 -27.08 37.40 15.83
N THR A 49 -26.08 36.76 15.20
CA THR A 49 -26.15 36.22 13.85
C THR A 49 -26.55 34.74 13.87
N PRO A 50 -27.20 34.21 12.82
CA PRO A 50 -27.48 32.79 12.72
C PRO A 50 -26.18 31.99 12.83
N LYS A 51 -26.11 31.10 13.83
CA LYS A 51 -24.89 30.36 14.17
C LYS A 51 -24.57 29.31 13.11
N LEU A 52 -23.37 29.37 12.57
CA LEU A 52 -22.80 28.29 11.76
C LEU A 52 -22.70 27.01 12.60
N LYS A 53 -23.05 25.87 11.99
CA LYS A 53 -22.86 24.55 12.59
C LYS A 53 -21.74 23.82 11.87
N VAL A 54 -20.82 23.24 12.62
CA VAL A 54 -19.71 22.43 12.07
C VAL A 54 -19.90 20.98 12.50
N ILE A 55 -19.81 20.07 11.54
CA ILE A 55 -19.87 18.62 11.75
C ILE A 55 -18.54 18.04 11.28
N LEU A 56 -17.88 17.29 12.16
CA LEU A 56 -16.65 16.59 11.85
C LEU A 56 -16.95 15.10 11.69
N MET A 57 -16.50 14.49 10.61
CA MET A 57 -16.67 13.06 10.34
C MET A 57 -15.29 12.40 10.30
N SER A 58 -15.17 11.26 10.99
CA SER A 58 -13.94 10.49 11.16
C SER A 58 -14.27 9.00 11.13
N ALA A 59 -13.47 8.21 10.41
CA ALA A 59 -13.57 6.76 10.41
C ALA A 59 -12.84 6.09 11.59
N THR A 60 -11.97 6.82 12.31
CA THR A 60 -11.10 6.24 13.35
C THR A 60 -11.50 6.61 14.78
N VAL A 61 -10.95 5.85 15.74
CA VAL A 61 -11.33 5.86 17.16
C VAL A 61 -10.92 7.12 17.91
N ASP A 62 -9.95 7.93 17.44
CA ASP A 62 -9.52 9.13 18.17
C ASP A 62 -10.42 10.36 17.93
N SER A 63 -11.73 10.16 18.09
CA SER A 63 -12.72 11.25 18.10
C SER A 63 -12.54 12.21 19.28
N ASN A 64 -11.87 11.74 20.34
CA ASN A 64 -11.67 12.49 21.57
C ASN A 64 -10.73 13.68 21.38
N LEU A 65 -9.69 13.54 20.55
CA LEU A 65 -8.78 14.64 20.22
C LEU A 65 -9.55 15.82 19.61
N PHE A 66 -10.40 15.56 18.62
CA PHE A 66 -11.20 16.58 17.96
C PHE A 66 -12.28 17.17 18.88
N SER A 67 -12.93 16.33 19.68
CA SER A 67 -13.91 16.78 20.67
C SER A 67 -13.31 17.80 21.63
N ARG A 68 -12.15 17.50 22.24
CA ARG A 68 -11.44 18.42 23.14
C ARG A 68 -11.03 19.71 22.44
N TYR A 69 -10.51 19.61 21.21
CA TYR A 69 -10.08 20.79 20.45
C TYR A 69 -11.23 21.77 20.17
N PHE A 70 -12.45 21.27 19.95
CA PHE A 70 -13.67 22.06 19.77
C PHE A 70 -14.46 22.27 21.08
N GLY A 71 -13.81 22.18 22.25
CA GLY A 71 -14.42 22.49 23.54
C GLY A 71 -15.34 21.41 24.08
N ASP A 72 -14.89 20.15 24.03
CA ASP A 72 -15.60 18.95 24.46
C ASP A 72 -16.97 18.78 23.75
N CYS A 73 -16.96 18.96 22.43
CA CYS A 73 -18.18 18.85 21.63
C CYS A 73 -18.76 17.41 21.65
N PRO A 74 -20.09 17.25 21.50
CA PRO A 74 -20.72 15.93 21.48
C PRO A 74 -20.14 15.03 20.38
N VAL A 75 -19.88 13.77 20.75
CA VAL A 75 -19.45 12.72 19.81
C VAL A 75 -20.59 11.73 19.62
N ILE A 76 -20.92 11.46 18.36
CA ILE A 76 -21.91 10.44 17.98
C ILE A 76 -21.17 9.34 17.25
N THR A 77 -21.25 8.11 17.77
CA THR A 77 -20.68 6.92 17.13
C THR A 77 -21.74 6.24 16.29
N ALA A 78 -21.49 6.09 15.00
CA ALA A 78 -22.30 5.25 14.13
C ALA A 78 -21.73 3.82 14.16
N GLU A 79 -22.52 2.85 14.61
CA GLU A 79 -22.09 1.45 14.58
C GLU A 79 -22.06 0.96 13.13
N GLY A 80 -20.85 0.66 12.64
CA GLY A 80 -20.66 -0.02 11.37
C GLY A 80 -21.05 -1.49 11.47
N ARG A 81 -21.56 -2.05 10.38
CA ARG A 81 -21.63 -3.50 10.21
C ARG A 81 -20.34 -3.95 9.54
N THR A 82 -19.47 -4.60 10.27
CA THR A 82 -18.32 -5.30 9.70
C THR A 82 -18.67 -6.78 9.53
N HIS A 83 -18.17 -7.37 8.44
CA HIS A 83 -18.12 -8.82 8.31
C HIS A 83 -16.78 -9.30 8.89
N PRO A 84 -16.71 -10.52 9.47
CA PRO A 84 -15.44 -11.05 9.94
C PRO A 84 -14.47 -11.15 8.77
N VAL A 85 -13.26 -10.61 8.94
CA VAL A 85 -12.17 -10.66 7.95
C VAL A 85 -11.06 -11.54 8.52
N THR A 86 -10.70 -12.59 7.80
CA THR A 86 -9.55 -13.42 8.14
C THR A 86 -8.28 -12.76 7.61
N THR A 87 -7.26 -12.67 8.47
CA THR A 87 -5.95 -12.12 8.12
C THR A 87 -4.94 -13.24 7.93
N TYR A 88 -4.13 -13.12 6.89
CA TYR A 88 -3.00 -14.01 6.61
C TYR A 88 -1.74 -13.16 6.52
N PHE A 89 -0.63 -13.68 7.05
CA PHE A 89 0.69 -13.07 6.95
C PHE A 89 1.50 -13.72 5.83
N LEU A 90 2.72 -13.23 5.60
CA LEU A 90 3.53 -13.65 4.46
C LEU A 90 3.88 -15.15 4.52
N GLU A 91 4.17 -15.64 5.71
CA GLU A 91 4.45 -17.04 6.01
C GLU A 91 3.25 -17.95 5.71
N ASP A 92 2.03 -17.49 5.99
CA ASP A 92 0.81 -18.22 5.64
C ASP A 92 0.63 -18.28 4.12
N VAL A 93 0.92 -17.18 3.42
CA VAL A 93 0.84 -17.11 1.96
C VAL A 93 1.84 -18.08 1.35
N TYR A 94 3.11 -18.06 1.79
CA TYR A 94 4.14 -18.98 1.32
C TYR A 94 3.73 -20.44 1.49
N GLU A 95 3.12 -20.79 2.62
CA GLU A 95 2.66 -22.15 2.90
C GLU A 95 1.46 -22.52 2.02
N SER A 96 0.48 -21.62 1.89
CA SER A 96 -0.78 -21.88 1.17
C SER A 96 -0.59 -22.10 -0.33
N ILE A 97 0.34 -21.38 -0.95
CA ILE A 97 0.63 -21.50 -2.39
C ILE A 97 1.89 -22.32 -2.67
N ASN A 98 2.54 -22.84 -1.62
CA ASN A 98 3.82 -23.56 -1.70
C ASN A 98 4.88 -22.76 -2.50
N TYR A 99 4.98 -21.47 -2.20
CA TYR A 99 5.81 -20.53 -2.96
C TYR A 99 7.30 -20.84 -2.78
N ARG A 100 8.07 -20.65 -3.85
CA ARG A 100 9.53 -20.74 -3.81
C ARG A 100 10.12 -19.45 -4.34
N LEU A 101 10.61 -18.61 -3.42
CA LEU A 101 11.33 -17.40 -3.78
C LEU A 101 12.54 -17.78 -4.68
N ALA A 102 12.73 -17.17 -5.83
CA ALA A 102 13.87 -17.52 -6.68
C ALA A 102 15.17 -16.96 -6.08
N LEU A 103 16.31 -17.65 -6.22
CA LEU A 103 17.60 -17.18 -5.68
C LEU A 103 18.12 -15.95 -6.41
N ASP A 104 17.75 -15.80 -7.67
CA ASP A 104 18.04 -14.67 -8.54
C ASP A 104 16.94 -13.60 -8.52
N SER A 105 15.87 -13.79 -7.75
CA SER A 105 14.84 -12.76 -7.56
C SER A 105 15.44 -11.52 -6.91
N ALA A 106 14.89 -10.35 -7.22
CA ALA A 106 15.24 -9.10 -6.55
C ALA A 106 14.76 -9.07 -5.08
N ALA A 107 13.71 -9.86 -4.77
CA ALA A 107 13.17 -10.03 -3.43
C ALA A 107 13.96 -11.04 -2.59
N ALA A 108 14.98 -11.68 -3.15
CA ALA A 108 15.96 -12.46 -2.38
C ALA A 108 17.17 -11.60 -2.06
N ILE A 109 17.64 -11.64 -0.82
CA ILE A 109 18.91 -11.03 -0.42
C ILE A 109 20.01 -11.68 -1.27
N ARG A 110 20.64 -10.88 -2.14
CA ARG A 110 21.66 -11.36 -3.05
C ARG A 110 23.02 -11.38 -2.39
N TYR A 111 23.79 -12.41 -2.74
CA TYR A 111 25.23 -12.43 -2.55
C TYR A 111 25.86 -11.46 -3.56
N GLU A 112 26.14 -10.23 -3.16
CA GLU A 112 27.09 -9.42 -3.92
C GLU A 112 28.49 -10.00 -3.70
N ALA A 113 28.87 -10.98 -4.54
CA ALA A 113 30.28 -11.15 -4.84
C ALA A 113 30.73 -9.79 -5.36
N SER A 114 31.55 -9.08 -4.60
CA SER A 114 32.18 -7.82 -5.03
C SER A 114 32.99 -8.04 -6.30
N SER A 115 32.33 -8.07 -7.47
CA SER A 115 32.99 -7.79 -8.73
C SER A 115 33.18 -6.28 -8.77
N LYS A 116 34.31 -5.82 -8.22
CA LYS A 116 34.86 -4.51 -8.54
C LYS A 116 35.11 -4.47 -10.05
N SER A 117 34.07 -4.16 -10.83
CA SER A 117 34.21 -3.70 -12.20
C SER A 117 34.66 -2.24 -12.16
N GLY A 118 35.89 -2.02 -11.71
CA GLY A 118 36.59 -0.76 -11.95
C GLY A 118 36.79 -0.58 -13.46
N PRO A 119 36.84 0.65 -13.98
CA PRO A 119 37.02 0.87 -15.41
C PRO A 119 38.38 0.31 -15.85
N VAL A 120 38.36 -0.76 -16.64
CA VAL A 120 39.55 -1.35 -17.24
C VAL A 120 40.05 -0.39 -18.31
N ASN A 121 41.05 0.41 -17.93
CA ASN A 121 41.74 1.29 -18.86
C ASN A 121 42.58 0.42 -19.81
N ASN A 122 42.14 0.30 -21.04
CA ASN A 122 42.74 -0.59 -22.04
C ASN A 122 44.09 0.00 -22.50
N ARG A 123 45.19 -0.43 -21.88
CA ARG A 123 46.54 -0.21 -22.40
C ARG A 123 47.35 -1.51 -22.40
N ARG A 124 47.51 -2.04 -23.62
CA ARG A 124 48.69 -2.77 -24.13
C ARG A 124 49.23 -3.92 -23.28
N GLY A 125 49.11 -5.13 -23.84
CA GLY A 125 50.19 -6.12 -23.80
C GLY A 125 49.76 -7.53 -23.40
N LYS A 126 49.85 -8.44 -24.36
CA LYS A 126 49.96 -9.90 -24.20
C LYS A 126 50.54 -10.35 -22.84
N LYS A 127 49.83 -11.23 -22.13
CA LYS A 127 50.24 -12.59 -21.67
C LYS A 127 49.26 -13.12 -20.61
N ASN A 128 49.06 -14.44 -20.64
CA ASN A 128 48.29 -15.30 -19.73
C ASN A 128 47.97 -14.77 -18.32
N LEU A 129 46.69 -14.88 -17.94
CA LEU A 129 46.20 -15.09 -16.56
C LEU A 129 45.46 -16.43 -16.61
N VAL A 130 46.14 -17.58 -16.46
CA VAL A 130 46.46 -18.21 -15.17
C VAL A 130 45.28 -18.15 -14.20
N LEU A 131 44.43 -19.17 -14.29
CA LEU A 131 43.98 -20.01 -13.19
C LEU A 131 44.38 -19.48 -11.79
N SER A 132 43.54 -18.63 -11.22
CA SER A 132 43.58 -18.21 -9.82
C SER A 132 42.14 -17.88 -9.39
N GLY A 133 41.50 -18.54 -8.43
CA GLY A 133 41.96 -19.64 -7.60
C GLY A 133 40.77 -20.45 -7.12
N TRP A 134 41.00 -21.76 -7.05
CA TRP A 134 40.38 -22.59 -6.04
C TRP A 134 41.20 -22.33 -4.78
N GLY A 135 40.64 -21.60 -3.84
CA GLY A 135 41.39 -21.14 -2.67
C GLY A 135 40.48 -20.40 -1.71
N ASP A 136 40.06 -21.16 -0.71
CA ASP A 136 39.44 -20.72 0.54
C ASP A 136 37.90 -20.61 0.56
N ASP A 137 37.27 -21.77 0.66
CA ASP A 137 35.83 -21.96 0.94
C ASP A 137 35.49 -21.74 2.44
N SER A 138 36.42 -21.17 3.23
CA SER A 138 36.26 -20.98 4.68
C SER A 138 36.03 -19.53 5.12
N LEU A 139 35.90 -18.58 4.17
CA LEU A 139 35.61 -17.16 4.45
C LEU A 139 34.36 -16.63 3.72
N LEU A 140 33.47 -17.52 3.24
CA LEU A 140 32.24 -17.15 2.52
C LEU A 140 30.94 -17.38 3.33
N SER A 141 31.01 -17.48 4.65
CA SER A 141 29.87 -17.91 5.48
C SER A 141 29.40 -16.90 6.53
N GLU A 142 29.42 -15.61 6.23
CA GLU A 142 28.36 -14.75 6.78
C GLU A 142 27.15 -14.93 5.85
N GLU A 143 26.32 -15.94 6.14
CA GLU A 143 24.98 -16.01 5.55
C GLU A 143 24.31 -14.66 5.81
N TYR A 144 24.11 -13.85 4.78
CA TYR A 144 23.30 -12.63 4.89
C TYR A 144 21.85 -13.05 5.12
N ILE A 145 21.53 -13.28 6.38
CA ILE A 145 20.20 -13.62 6.87
C ILE A 145 19.41 -12.32 6.94
N ASN A 146 18.12 -12.40 6.58
CA ASN A 146 17.19 -11.32 6.84
C ASN A 146 17.28 -10.90 8.33
N PRO A 147 17.66 -9.66 8.66
CA PRO A 147 17.84 -9.21 10.04
C PRO A 147 16.56 -9.31 10.89
N TYR A 148 15.40 -9.40 10.24
CA TYR A 148 14.09 -9.54 10.90
C TYR A 148 13.65 -10.99 11.06
N TYR A 149 14.43 -11.96 10.57
CA TYR A 149 14.09 -13.38 10.69
C TYR A 149 14.48 -13.96 12.05
N ASP A 150 13.48 -14.29 12.87
CA ASP A 150 13.66 -15.08 14.09
C ASP A 150 13.19 -16.53 13.86
N PRO A 151 14.09 -17.55 13.95
CA PRO A 151 13.71 -18.95 13.79
C PRO A 151 12.64 -19.46 14.77
N SER A 152 12.49 -18.81 15.93
CA SER A 152 11.55 -19.23 16.98
C SER A 152 10.09 -18.91 16.64
N ASP A 153 9.86 -17.84 15.85
CA ASP A 153 8.52 -17.42 15.42
C ASP A 153 7.93 -18.36 14.36
N TYR A 154 8.79 -19.01 13.56
CA TYR A 154 8.36 -19.77 12.39
C TYR A 154 8.50 -21.30 12.54
N GLY A 155 8.59 -21.81 13.78
CA GLY A 155 8.83 -23.23 14.04
C GLY A 155 7.72 -24.18 13.54
N SER A 156 6.50 -23.68 13.37
CA SER A 156 5.34 -24.44 12.88
C SER A 156 5.25 -24.52 11.35
N TYR A 157 6.01 -23.72 10.62
CA TYR A 157 5.95 -23.65 9.15
C TYR A 157 6.92 -24.63 8.50
N SER A 158 6.68 -24.93 7.22
CA SER A 158 7.55 -25.82 6.46
C SER A 158 8.98 -25.28 6.33
N GLU A 159 9.93 -26.19 6.10
CA GLU A 159 11.32 -25.81 5.87
C GLU A 159 11.45 -24.86 4.66
N GLN A 160 10.64 -25.05 3.62
CA GLN A 160 10.62 -24.18 2.44
C GLN A 160 10.21 -22.75 2.79
N THR A 161 9.13 -22.58 3.57
CA THR A 161 8.65 -21.26 4.02
C THR A 161 9.71 -20.56 4.86
N ARG A 162 10.32 -21.28 5.79
CA ARG A 162 11.41 -20.76 6.64
C ARG A 162 12.63 -20.35 5.82
N GLN A 163 12.99 -21.12 4.80
CA GLN A 163 14.08 -20.77 3.87
C GLN A 163 13.76 -19.54 3.02
N ASN A 164 12.51 -19.33 2.62
CA ASN A 164 12.10 -18.10 1.93
C ASN A 164 12.25 -16.88 2.85
N LEU A 165 11.71 -16.95 4.08
CA LEU A 165 11.78 -15.86 5.06
C LEU A 165 13.22 -15.52 5.46
N LYS A 166 14.07 -16.53 5.63
CA LYS A 166 15.49 -16.36 6.00
C LYS A 166 16.27 -15.51 4.99
N ARG A 167 15.90 -15.54 3.71
CA ARG A 167 16.59 -14.82 2.62
C ARG A 167 15.74 -13.72 1.99
N LEU A 168 14.61 -13.39 2.59
CA LEU A 168 13.70 -12.36 2.08
C LEU A 168 14.36 -11.00 2.21
N ASN A 169 14.32 -10.22 1.14
CA ASN A 169 14.59 -8.80 1.16
C ASN A 169 13.27 -8.04 1.29
N GLU A 170 12.96 -7.56 2.50
CA GLU A 170 11.69 -6.87 2.79
C GLU A 170 11.55 -5.49 2.14
N ASP A 171 12.65 -4.92 1.62
CA ASP A 171 12.64 -3.63 0.93
C ASP A 171 12.13 -3.71 -0.52
N VAL A 172 11.95 -4.93 -1.05
CA VAL A 172 11.59 -5.16 -2.44
C VAL A 172 10.29 -5.95 -2.54
N ILE A 173 9.36 -5.45 -3.36
CA ILE A 173 8.11 -6.15 -3.65
C ILE A 173 8.40 -7.33 -4.59
N ASP A 174 8.02 -8.53 -4.15
CA ASP A 174 8.03 -9.73 -4.98
C ASP A 174 6.78 -9.78 -5.87
N TYR A 175 6.91 -9.33 -7.12
CA TYR A 175 5.82 -9.36 -8.09
C TYR A 175 5.46 -10.77 -8.57
N ASP A 176 6.39 -11.73 -8.48
CA ASP A 176 6.12 -13.12 -8.84
C ASP A 176 5.17 -13.73 -7.79
N LEU A 177 5.45 -13.47 -6.51
CA LEU A 177 4.57 -13.83 -5.41
C LEU A 177 3.17 -13.19 -5.54
N LEU A 178 3.10 -11.90 -5.86
CA LEU A 178 1.82 -11.21 -6.03
C LEU A 178 0.98 -11.81 -7.16
N GLU A 179 1.60 -12.14 -8.28
CA GLU A 179 0.92 -12.77 -9.41
C GLU A 179 0.37 -14.16 -9.04
N ASP A 180 1.20 -14.98 -8.39
CA ASP A 180 0.82 -16.31 -7.92
C ASP A 180 -0.29 -16.24 -6.86
N LEU A 181 -0.23 -15.27 -5.96
CA LEU A 181 -1.26 -15.04 -4.95
C LEU A 181 -2.59 -14.61 -5.57
N VAL A 182 -2.58 -13.69 -6.54
CA VAL A 182 -3.80 -13.29 -7.26
C VAL A 182 -4.40 -14.48 -8.00
N CYS A 183 -3.57 -15.30 -8.65
CA CYS A 183 -4.01 -16.53 -9.29
C CYS A 183 -4.62 -17.53 -8.28
N HIS A 184 -3.98 -17.70 -7.13
CA HIS A 184 -4.45 -18.59 -6.08
C HIS A 184 -5.81 -18.14 -5.52
N VAL A 185 -5.98 -16.84 -5.24
CA VAL A 185 -7.24 -16.29 -4.74
C VAL A 185 -8.35 -16.44 -5.79
N ASP A 186 -8.06 -16.22 -7.08
CA ASP A 186 -9.06 -16.39 -8.13
C ASP A 186 -9.58 -17.83 -8.23
N GLU A 187 -8.71 -18.82 -8.00
CA GLU A 187 -9.04 -20.24 -8.04
C GLU A 187 -9.74 -20.76 -6.77
N THR A 188 -9.22 -20.41 -5.60
CA THR A 188 -9.60 -21.06 -4.33
C THR A 188 -10.71 -20.33 -3.60
N CYS A 189 -10.82 -19.03 -3.79
CA CYS A 189 -11.83 -18.20 -3.15
C CYS A 189 -13.06 -18.06 -4.04
N GLY A 190 -14.24 -18.01 -3.42
CA GLY A 190 -15.51 -17.79 -4.13
C GLY A 190 -15.60 -16.42 -4.80
N GLU A 191 -16.79 -16.10 -5.30
CA GLU A 191 -17.07 -14.80 -5.93
C GLU A 191 -16.65 -13.63 -5.04
N GLY A 192 -16.00 -12.63 -5.63
CA GLY A 192 -15.54 -11.44 -4.93
C GLY A 192 -14.48 -10.69 -5.73
N ALA A 193 -14.32 -9.40 -5.44
CA ALA A 193 -13.27 -8.59 -6.06
C ALA A 193 -11.94 -8.71 -5.29
N ILE A 194 -10.81 -8.54 -5.98
CA ILE A 194 -9.47 -8.50 -5.38
C ILE A 194 -9.01 -7.04 -5.36
N LEU A 195 -8.69 -6.52 -4.17
CA LEU A 195 -8.11 -5.18 -4.01
C LEU A 195 -6.67 -5.31 -3.57
N VAL A 196 -5.74 -4.85 -4.42
CA VAL A 196 -4.30 -4.86 -4.14
C VAL A 196 -3.82 -3.45 -3.84
N PHE A 197 -3.15 -3.27 -2.69
CA PHE A 197 -2.52 -2.01 -2.33
C PHE A 197 -1.05 -2.04 -2.70
N LEU A 198 -0.61 -1.04 -3.47
CA LEU A 198 0.78 -0.87 -3.90
C LEU A 198 1.27 0.55 -3.58
N PRO A 199 2.58 0.77 -3.36
CA PRO A 199 3.11 2.05 -2.93
C PRO A 199 2.89 3.21 -3.91
N GLY A 200 2.87 2.92 -5.22
CA GLY A 200 2.88 3.96 -6.24
C GLY A 200 2.33 3.52 -7.58
N VAL A 201 2.21 4.51 -8.48
CA VAL A 201 1.66 4.32 -9.83
C VAL A 201 2.51 3.39 -10.68
N ALA A 202 3.83 3.43 -10.52
CA ALA A 202 4.74 2.60 -11.30
C ALA A 202 4.51 1.12 -10.95
N GLU A 203 4.44 0.81 -9.66
CA GLU A 203 4.20 -0.53 -9.12
C GLU A 203 2.83 -1.05 -9.57
N ILE A 204 1.80 -0.19 -9.57
CA ILE A 204 0.46 -0.52 -10.07
C ILE A 204 0.51 -0.96 -11.53
N HIS A 205 1.17 -0.18 -12.40
CA HIS A 205 1.24 -0.52 -13.82
C HIS A 205 2.08 -1.78 -14.07
N ILE A 206 3.17 -1.98 -13.33
CA ILE A 206 3.98 -3.20 -13.41
C ILE A 206 3.12 -4.44 -13.14
N LEU A 207 2.35 -4.44 -12.04
CA LEU A 207 1.49 -5.57 -11.72
C LEU A 207 0.36 -5.75 -12.76
N LEU A 208 -0.27 -4.66 -13.22
CA LEU A 208 -1.32 -4.73 -14.22
C LEU A 208 -0.82 -5.30 -15.55
N ASP A 209 0.34 -4.86 -16.02
CA ASP A 209 0.94 -5.34 -17.27
C ASP A 209 1.27 -6.84 -17.17
N ARG A 210 1.78 -7.28 -16.01
CA ARG A 210 2.03 -8.71 -15.74
C ARG A 210 0.75 -9.53 -15.75
N LEU A 211 -0.28 -9.09 -15.03
CA LEU A 211 -1.58 -9.79 -14.99
C LEU A 211 -2.24 -9.80 -16.37
N ALA A 212 -2.21 -8.68 -17.11
CA ALA A 212 -2.78 -8.60 -18.46
C ALA A 212 -2.06 -9.51 -19.48
N ALA A 213 -0.76 -9.76 -19.27
CA ALA A 213 0.03 -10.71 -20.07
C ALA A 213 -0.29 -12.17 -19.72
N SER A 214 -0.83 -12.44 -18.52
CA SER A 214 -1.27 -13.78 -18.13
C SER A 214 -2.47 -14.23 -18.95
N TYR A 215 -2.49 -15.50 -19.34
CA TYR A 215 -3.59 -16.10 -20.11
C TYR A 215 -4.93 -16.06 -19.35
N ARG A 216 -4.89 -15.95 -18.02
CA ARG A 216 -6.07 -15.95 -17.13
C ARG A 216 -6.79 -14.63 -17.11
N PHE A 217 -6.03 -13.54 -17.03
CA PHE A 217 -6.56 -12.19 -16.90
C PHE A 217 -6.44 -11.40 -18.21
N GLY A 218 -5.90 -11.99 -19.27
CA GLY A 218 -5.90 -11.42 -20.61
C GLY A 218 -7.28 -11.45 -21.30
N GLY A 219 -7.39 -10.76 -22.44
CA GLY A 219 -8.60 -10.76 -23.27
C GLY A 219 -9.78 -10.01 -22.62
N PRO A 220 -11.01 -10.58 -22.59
CA PRO A 220 -12.17 -9.88 -22.02
C PRO A 220 -12.07 -9.64 -20.51
N SER A 221 -11.22 -10.40 -19.81
CA SER A 221 -10.95 -10.21 -18.39
C SER A 221 -10.04 -9.00 -18.11
N SER A 222 -9.18 -8.60 -19.06
CA SER A 222 -8.23 -7.50 -18.84
C SER A 222 -8.94 -6.16 -18.70
N ASP A 223 -10.15 -6.04 -19.25
CA ASP A 223 -11.01 -4.86 -19.06
C ASP A 223 -11.38 -4.63 -17.59
N TRP A 224 -11.29 -5.65 -16.74
CA TRP A 224 -11.62 -5.58 -15.32
C TRP A 224 -10.40 -5.46 -14.41
N LEU A 225 -9.20 -5.37 -14.98
CA LEU A 225 -7.99 -4.96 -14.27
C LEU A 225 -7.96 -3.43 -14.17
N LEU A 226 -8.30 -2.88 -13.02
CA LEU A 226 -8.53 -1.44 -12.84
C LEU A 226 -7.44 -0.78 -11.98
N ALA A 227 -6.69 0.15 -12.58
CA ALA A 227 -5.78 1.01 -11.84
C ALA A 227 -6.56 2.05 -11.02
N LEU A 228 -6.27 2.15 -9.72
CA LEU A 228 -6.79 3.20 -8.85
C LEU A 228 -5.64 4.02 -8.28
N HIS A 229 -5.57 5.28 -8.70
CA HIS A 229 -4.65 6.25 -8.14
C HIS A 229 -5.22 7.67 -8.31
N SER A 230 -4.85 8.59 -7.41
CA SER A 230 -5.33 9.98 -7.40
C SER A 230 -5.04 10.74 -8.69
N SER A 231 -4.02 10.32 -9.45
CA SER A 231 -3.64 10.89 -10.75
C SER A 231 -4.38 10.30 -11.95
N VAL A 232 -5.16 9.22 -11.78
CA VAL A 232 -5.92 8.58 -12.86
C VAL A 232 -7.18 9.40 -13.15
N ALA A 233 -7.62 9.43 -14.42
CA ALA A 233 -8.79 10.19 -14.81
C ALA A 233 -10.06 9.72 -14.07
N SER A 234 -10.91 10.68 -13.70
CA SER A 234 -12.13 10.42 -12.91
C SER A 234 -13.16 9.52 -13.62
N VAL A 235 -13.10 9.39 -14.94
CA VAL A 235 -13.99 8.52 -15.72
C VAL A 235 -13.62 7.05 -15.49
N ASP A 236 -12.34 6.73 -15.47
CA ASP A 236 -11.85 5.36 -15.29
C ASP A 236 -12.05 4.89 -13.84
N GLN A 237 -11.92 5.81 -12.88
CA GLN A 237 -12.21 5.53 -11.47
C GLN A 237 -13.68 5.14 -11.24
N LYS A 238 -14.64 5.61 -12.05
CA LYS A 238 -16.05 5.22 -11.88
C LYS A 238 -16.32 3.76 -12.21
N LYS A 239 -15.50 3.15 -13.09
CA LYS A 239 -15.65 1.75 -13.49
C LYS A 239 -15.48 0.80 -12.30
N VAL A 240 -14.72 1.19 -11.27
CA VAL A 240 -14.53 0.39 -10.04
C VAL A 240 -15.85 0.08 -9.31
N PHE A 241 -16.86 0.93 -9.44
CA PHE A 241 -18.15 0.73 -8.77
C PHE A 241 -19.09 -0.19 -9.56
N LEU A 242 -18.73 -0.55 -10.80
CA LEU A 242 -19.50 -1.48 -11.61
C LEU A 242 -19.22 -2.93 -11.20
N ARG A 243 -20.20 -3.80 -11.48
CA ARG A 243 -20.07 -5.25 -11.28
C ARG A 243 -19.56 -5.89 -12.57
N PRO A 244 -18.56 -6.78 -12.49
CA PRO A 244 -18.11 -7.53 -13.65
C PRO A 244 -19.20 -8.50 -14.15
N PRO A 245 -19.14 -8.93 -15.42
CA PRO A 245 -19.97 -10.01 -15.95
C PRO A 245 -19.78 -11.32 -15.17
N GLU A 246 -20.72 -12.25 -15.32
CA GLU A 246 -20.60 -13.58 -14.72
C GLU A 246 -19.29 -14.26 -15.15
N LYS A 247 -18.63 -14.91 -14.19
CA LYS A 247 -17.34 -15.62 -14.35
C LYS A 247 -16.13 -14.71 -14.65
N ILE A 248 -16.26 -13.40 -14.53
CA ILE A 248 -15.13 -12.46 -14.58
C ILE A 248 -14.95 -11.85 -13.20
N ARG A 249 -13.71 -11.91 -12.69
CA ARG A 249 -13.32 -11.27 -11.44
C ARG A 249 -12.84 -9.83 -11.69
N LYS A 250 -13.08 -8.95 -10.72
CA LYS A 250 -12.57 -7.57 -10.69
C LYS A 250 -11.44 -7.48 -9.69
#